data_AF-F8EX88-F1
#
_entry.id   AF-F8EX88-F1
#
_cell.length_a   1.000
_cell.length_b   1.000
_cell.length_c   1.000
_cell.angle_alpha   90.00
_cell.angle_beta   90.00
_cell.angle_gamma   90.00
#
_symmetry.space_group_name_H-M   'P 1'
#
loop_
_entity.id
_entity.type
_entity.pdbx_description
1 polymer ?
#
loop_
_entity_poly.entity_id
_entity_poly.type
_entity_poly.pdbx_seq_one_letter_code
_entity_poly.pdbx_strand_id
1 'polypeptide(L)'
;MKISKTQDFLGSISERFTDVWQLLSETTQFLSKTKEFAHYENQLREWRAQLQSKRLDSETHLRIRSELVNLRKHLRLMGYDLSLAKQILRFEGFRNDACIREGFRRLVVVFTDKDVYWLSGDDNHINLAEYLERRLESALSSGEIERIHDRHYLWYKRQGNNLILSGSDTESKEDFARLEAIGNANPLLLLSKLKGLK
;
A
#
# COMPACT_ATOMS: atom_id res chain seq x y z
N MET A 1 -5.40 7.43 16.78
CA MET A 1 -6.48 6.56 16.25
C MET A 1 -6.10 5.09 16.46
N LYS A 2 -6.79 4.35 17.35
CA LYS A 2 -6.48 2.94 17.70
C LYS A 2 -7.19 1.99 16.72
N ILE A 3 -6.49 1.51 15.69
CA ILE A 3 -7.01 0.48 14.76
C ILE A 3 -6.15 -0.81 14.76
N SER A 4 -4.99 -0.86 15.43
CA SER A 4 -4.02 -1.97 15.20
C SER A 4 -4.45 -3.34 15.75
N LYS A 5 -5.05 -3.42 16.95
CA LYS A 5 -5.12 -4.71 17.67
C LYS A 5 -5.99 -5.80 17.03
N THR A 6 -7.07 -5.42 16.34
CA THR A 6 -8.02 -6.40 15.79
C THR A 6 -7.52 -7.00 14.47
N GLN A 7 -6.77 -6.23 13.67
CA GLN A 7 -6.16 -6.70 12.43
C GLN A 7 -4.96 -7.62 12.71
N ASP A 8 -4.16 -7.30 13.75
CA ASP A 8 -3.04 -8.14 14.21
C ASP A 8 -3.50 -9.54 14.63
N PHE A 9 -4.66 -9.63 15.30
CA PHE A 9 -5.20 -10.89 15.81
C PHE A 9 -5.76 -11.80 14.69
N LEU A 10 -6.51 -11.23 13.74
CA LEU A 10 -7.04 -12.00 12.60
C LEU A 10 -5.94 -12.44 11.63
N GLY A 11 -4.91 -11.60 11.41
CA GLY A 11 -3.73 -11.97 10.64
C GLY A 11 -2.98 -13.15 11.24
N SER A 12 -2.71 -13.10 12.56
CA SER A 12 -2.07 -14.17 13.35
C SER A 12 -2.81 -15.51 13.27
N ILE A 13 -4.15 -15.49 13.30
CA ILE A 13 -4.96 -16.72 13.22
C ILE A 13 -4.97 -17.27 11.79
N SER A 14 -5.14 -16.43 10.76
CA SER A 14 -5.11 -16.89 9.37
C SER A 14 -3.75 -17.51 9.00
N GLU A 15 -2.66 -16.95 9.54
CA GLU A 15 -1.31 -17.46 9.32
C GLU A 15 -1.16 -18.88 9.87
N ARG A 16 -1.81 -19.23 11.00
CA ARG A 16 -1.76 -20.58 11.59
C ARG A 16 -2.35 -21.67 10.70
N PHE A 17 -3.27 -21.34 9.80
CA PHE A 17 -3.93 -22.30 8.89
C PHE A 17 -3.44 -22.20 7.43
N THR A 18 -2.59 -21.23 7.11
CA THR A 18 -2.05 -21.04 5.75
C THR A 18 -0.93 -22.04 5.46
N ASP A 19 -0.93 -22.66 4.28
CA ASP A 19 0.14 -23.55 3.84
C ASP A 19 1.51 -22.82 3.78
N VAL A 20 2.60 -23.54 4.06
CA VAL A 20 3.95 -22.94 4.13
C VAL A 20 4.35 -22.37 2.77
N TRP A 21 3.97 -23.02 1.67
CA TRP A 21 4.23 -22.51 0.32
C TRP A 21 3.49 -21.22 0.03
N GLN A 22 2.22 -21.14 0.43
CA GLN A 22 1.44 -19.92 0.28
C GLN A 22 2.07 -18.79 1.11
N LEU A 23 2.44 -19.05 2.37
CA LEU A 23 3.08 -18.06 3.24
C LEU A 23 4.40 -17.55 2.65
N LEU A 24 5.23 -18.46 2.13
CA LEU A 24 6.49 -18.13 1.47
C LEU A 24 6.26 -17.29 0.20
N SER A 25 5.27 -17.66 -0.60
CA SER A 25 4.93 -16.95 -1.84
C SER A 25 4.46 -15.52 -1.56
N GLU A 26 3.51 -15.35 -0.63
CA GLU A 26 3.00 -14.03 -0.23
C GLU A 26 4.11 -13.14 0.35
N THR A 27 4.99 -13.72 1.18
CA THR A 27 6.12 -13.00 1.78
C THR A 27 7.14 -12.59 0.73
N THR A 28 7.42 -13.47 -0.25
CA THR A 28 8.31 -13.12 -1.35
C THR A 28 7.73 -12.01 -2.22
N GLN A 29 6.44 -12.08 -2.54
CA GLN A 29 5.78 -11.03 -3.31
C GLN A 29 5.84 -9.68 -2.59
N PHE A 30 5.60 -9.68 -1.27
CA PHE A 30 5.75 -8.49 -0.45
C PHE A 30 7.16 -7.91 -0.54
N LEU A 31 8.19 -8.72 -0.26
CA LEU A 31 9.58 -8.25 -0.22
C LEU A 31 10.08 -7.80 -1.59
N SER A 32 9.63 -8.43 -2.68
CA SER A 32 9.99 -8.03 -4.05
C SER A 32 9.51 -6.62 -4.43
N LYS A 33 8.50 -6.09 -3.74
CA LYS A 33 7.94 -4.74 -3.98
C LYS A 33 8.73 -3.63 -3.28
N THR A 34 9.74 -3.99 -2.48
CA THR A 34 10.54 -3.03 -1.71
C THR A 34 12.02 -3.33 -1.91
N LYS A 35 12.75 -2.42 -2.57
CA LYS A 35 14.18 -2.60 -2.86
C LYS A 35 15.05 -2.78 -1.61
N GLU A 36 14.66 -2.19 -0.48
CA GLU A 36 15.37 -2.27 0.80
C GLU A 36 15.51 -3.71 1.32
N PHE A 37 14.64 -4.62 0.88
CA PHE A 37 14.60 -6.01 1.33
C PHE A 37 15.25 -7.00 0.37
N ALA A 38 16.00 -6.53 -0.63
CA ALA A 38 16.72 -7.40 -1.57
C ALA A 38 17.66 -8.40 -0.87
N HIS A 39 18.16 -8.05 0.33
CA HIS A 39 19.01 -8.94 1.12
C HIS A 39 18.32 -10.24 1.57
N TYR A 40 16.99 -10.28 1.63
CA TYR A 40 16.23 -11.50 1.95
C TYR A 40 16.05 -12.45 0.75
N GLU A 41 16.36 -12.04 -0.48
CA GLU A 41 16.10 -12.86 -1.69
C GLU A 41 16.78 -14.22 -1.65
N ASN A 42 18.04 -14.26 -1.18
CA ASN A 42 18.80 -15.50 -1.10
C ASN A 42 18.18 -16.46 -0.08
N GLN A 43 17.76 -15.96 1.08
CA GLN A 43 17.10 -16.76 2.12
C GLN A 43 15.76 -17.32 1.63
N LEU A 44 14.96 -16.51 0.93
CA LEU A 44 13.69 -16.97 0.34
C LEU A 44 13.91 -18.05 -0.73
N ARG A 45 14.96 -17.90 -1.56
CA ARG A 45 15.33 -18.89 -2.58
C ARG A 45 15.76 -20.20 -1.94
N GLU A 46 16.56 -20.12 -0.87
CA GLU A 46 17.01 -21.29 -0.12
C GLU A 46 15.82 -22.03 0.52
N TRP A 47 14.91 -21.32 1.18
CA TRP A 47 13.69 -21.92 1.73
C TRP A 47 12.84 -22.61 0.66
N ARG A 48 12.69 -22.01 -0.53
CA ARG A 48 11.99 -22.68 -1.65
C ARG A 48 12.69 -23.99 -2.05
N ALA A 49 14.01 -23.96 -2.21
CA ALA A 49 14.79 -25.13 -2.60
C ALA A 49 14.68 -26.25 -1.55
N GLN A 50 14.73 -25.90 -0.25
CA GLN A 50 14.57 -26.84 0.86
C GLN A 50 13.17 -27.46 0.90
N LEU A 51 12.09 -26.67 0.75
CA LEU A 51 10.73 -27.20 0.68
C LEU A 51 10.50 -28.09 -0.55
N GLN A 52 11.15 -27.77 -1.68
CA GLN A 52 11.02 -28.56 -2.91
C GLN A 52 11.75 -29.91 -2.81
N SER A 53 12.97 -29.90 -2.29
CA SER A 53 13.83 -31.09 -2.15
C SER A 53 13.39 -32.00 -1.01
N LYS A 54 12.81 -31.46 0.06
CA LYS A 54 12.39 -32.20 1.26
C LYS A 54 10.87 -32.20 1.44
N ARG A 55 10.13 -32.50 0.37
CA ARG A 55 8.65 -32.37 0.31
C ARG A 55 7.87 -33.16 1.37
N LEU A 56 8.45 -34.22 1.94
CA LEU A 56 7.82 -35.08 2.94
C LEU A 56 8.39 -34.87 4.36
N ASP A 57 9.37 -33.96 4.51
CA ASP A 57 10.00 -33.70 5.79
C ASP A 57 9.21 -32.64 6.58
N SER A 58 8.39 -33.11 7.51
CA SER A 58 7.58 -32.27 8.37
C SER A 58 8.41 -31.32 9.25
N GLU A 59 9.63 -31.72 9.64
CA GLU A 59 10.48 -30.90 10.50
C GLU A 59 11.02 -29.69 9.73
N THR A 60 11.52 -29.91 8.51
CA THR A 60 11.93 -28.82 7.62
C THR A 60 10.76 -27.86 7.35
N HIS A 61 9.55 -28.38 7.09
CA HIS A 61 8.37 -27.55 6.89
C HIS A 61 8.03 -26.67 8.11
N LEU A 62 8.06 -27.25 9.32
CA LEU A 62 7.77 -26.52 10.56
C LEU A 62 8.82 -25.45 10.87
N ARG A 63 10.11 -25.76 10.66
CA ARG A 63 11.20 -24.81 10.86
C ARG A 63 11.08 -23.61 9.92
N ILE A 64 10.96 -23.84 8.62
CA ILE A 64 10.84 -22.78 7.61
C ILE A 64 9.60 -21.93 7.88
N ARG A 65 8.49 -22.56 8.27
CA ARG A 65 7.29 -21.84 8.69
C ARG A 65 7.54 -20.91 9.87
N SER A 66 8.19 -21.39 10.92
CA SER A 66 8.51 -20.58 12.11
C SER A 66 9.36 -19.37 11.75
N GLU A 67 10.39 -19.58 10.92
CA GLU A 67 11.26 -18.51 10.43
C GLU A 67 10.48 -17.47 9.60
N LEU A 68 9.60 -17.90 8.69
CA LEU A 68 8.72 -17.02 7.92
C LEU A 68 7.77 -16.20 8.80
N VAL A 69 7.16 -16.83 9.80
CA VAL A 69 6.27 -16.14 10.75
C VAL A 69 7.05 -15.07 11.52
N ASN A 70 8.28 -15.37 11.94
CA ASN A 70 9.12 -14.41 12.66
C ASN A 70 9.56 -13.24 11.78
N LEU A 71 9.94 -13.51 10.53
CA LEU A 71 10.23 -12.45 9.55
C LEU A 71 9.03 -11.52 9.36
N ARG A 72 7.83 -12.09 9.17
CA ARG A 72 6.60 -11.32 9.00
C ARG A 72 6.24 -10.49 10.24
N LYS A 73 6.45 -11.03 11.44
CA LYS A 73 6.30 -10.26 12.69
C LYS A 73 7.28 -9.09 12.75
N HIS A 74 8.53 -9.30 12.37
CA HIS A 74 9.54 -8.24 12.34
C HIS A 74 9.15 -7.11 11.37
N LEU A 75 8.71 -7.46 10.16
CA LEU A 75 8.20 -6.48 9.18
C LEU A 75 7.02 -5.67 9.75
N ARG A 76 6.06 -6.31 10.43
CA ARG A 76 4.96 -5.59 11.08
C ARG A 76 5.43 -4.61 12.15
N LEU A 77 6.43 -4.99 12.95
CA LEU A 77 7.00 -4.11 13.97
C LEU A 77 7.68 -2.87 13.36
N MET A 78 8.22 -2.99 12.14
CA MET A 78 8.74 -1.86 11.37
C MET A 78 7.62 -1.00 10.71
N GLY A 79 6.34 -1.36 10.92
CA GLY A 79 5.19 -0.61 10.39
C GLY A 79 4.66 -1.11 9.04
N TYR A 80 5.17 -2.23 8.53
CA TYR A 80 4.71 -2.78 7.25
C TYR A 80 3.41 -3.58 7.37
N ASP A 81 2.48 -3.32 6.45
CA ASP A 81 1.22 -4.05 6.34
C ASP A 81 1.32 -5.14 5.27
N LEU A 82 1.53 -6.39 5.72
CA LEU A 82 1.69 -7.56 4.84
C LEU A 82 0.41 -7.91 4.07
N SER A 83 -0.77 -7.41 4.47
CA SER A 83 -2.01 -7.63 3.71
C SER A 83 -1.96 -6.94 2.34
N LEU A 84 -1.13 -5.89 2.21
CA LEU A 84 -0.91 -5.16 0.97
C LEU A 84 -0.07 -5.93 -0.05
N ALA A 85 0.54 -7.06 0.32
CA ALA A 85 1.31 -7.90 -0.60
C ALA A 85 0.51 -8.27 -1.85
N LYS A 86 -0.79 -8.54 -1.66
CA LYS A 86 -1.71 -8.90 -2.74
C LYS A 86 -2.17 -7.68 -3.55
N GLN A 87 -2.14 -6.49 -2.97
CA GLN A 87 -2.59 -5.27 -3.64
C GLN A 87 -1.54 -4.76 -4.64
N ILE A 88 -2.01 -4.24 -5.76
CA ILE A 88 -1.17 -3.69 -6.82
C ILE A 88 -1.58 -2.24 -7.04
N LEU A 89 -0.62 -1.33 -6.92
CA LEU A 89 -0.80 0.06 -7.31
C LEU A 89 -0.53 0.20 -8.80
N ARG A 90 -1.41 0.88 -9.53
CA ARG A 90 -1.25 1.18 -10.95
C ARG A 90 -1.52 2.64 -11.21
N PHE A 91 -0.69 3.24 -12.05
CA PHE A 91 -0.92 4.57 -12.60
C PHE A 91 -1.37 4.45 -14.05
N GLU A 92 -2.46 5.12 -14.41
CA GLU A 92 -3.05 5.05 -15.74
C GLU A 92 -3.40 6.44 -16.25
N GLY A 93 -2.45 7.09 -16.93
CA GLY A 93 -2.67 8.29 -17.74
C GLY A 93 -3.60 9.35 -17.12
N PHE A 94 -4.37 10.02 -17.98
CA PHE A 94 -5.31 11.08 -17.61
C PHE A 94 -6.74 10.67 -17.96
N ARG A 95 -7.69 11.11 -17.15
CA ARG A 95 -9.12 10.86 -17.33
C ARG A 95 -9.93 12.12 -17.04
N ASN A 96 -11.06 12.23 -17.71
CA ASN A 96 -12.08 13.25 -17.47
C ASN A 96 -13.32 12.64 -16.81
N ASP A 97 -14.34 13.46 -16.56
CA ASP A 97 -15.59 13.08 -15.90
C ASP A 97 -16.33 11.87 -16.53
N ALA A 98 -16.08 11.55 -17.80
CA ALA A 98 -16.71 10.39 -18.44
C ALA A 98 -16.36 9.06 -17.75
N CYS A 99 -15.20 8.99 -17.06
CA CYS A 99 -14.73 7.79 -16.37
C CYS A 99 -15.56 7.43 -15.11
N ILE A 100 -16.42 8.33 -14.63
CA ILE A 100 -17.37 8.04 -13.54
C ILE A 100 -18.25 6.84 -13.93
N ARG A 101 -18.70 6.77 -15.19
CA ARG A 101 -19.51 5.63 -15.69
C ARG A 101 -18.74 4.32 -15.73
N GLU A 102 -17.40 4.39 -15.78
CA GLU A 102 -16.52 3.24 -15.68
C GLU A 102 -16.23 2.84 -14.22
N GLY A 103 -16.82 3.54 -13.24
CA GLY A 103 -16.67 3.28 -11.81
C GLY A 103 -15.49 3.98 -11.15
N PHE A 104 -14.90 4.99 -11.80
CA PHE A 104 -13.91 5.86 -11.14
C PHE A 104 -14.59 6.86 -10.21
N ARG A 105 -13.86 7.26 -9.17
CA ARG A 105 -14.27 8.27 -8.20
C ARG A 105 -13.19 9.33 -8.06
N ARG A 106 -13.57 10.55 -7.68
CA ARG A 106 -12.63 11.64 -7.48
C ARG A 106 -11.86 11.45 -6.18
N LEU A 107 -10.61 11.87 -6.20
CA LEU A 107 -9.67 11.79 -5.10
C LEU A 107 -8.76 13.00 -5.13
N VAL A 108 -8.56 13.63 -3.98
CA VAL A 108 -7.47 14.58 -3.76
C VAL A 108 -6.51 13.95 -2.76
N VAL A 109 -5.22 14.00 -3.08
CA VAL A 109 -4.13 13.55 -2.20
C VAL A 109 -3.22 14.72 -1.90
N VAL A 110 -2.82 14.86 -0.65
CA VAL A 110 -1.89 15.88 -0.16
C VAL A 110 -0.73 15.18 0.53
N PHE A 111 0.49 15.49 0.10
CA PHE A 111 1.72 15.03 0.72
C PHE A 111 2.29 16.13 1.61
N THR A 112 2.68 15.75 2.82
CA THR A 112 3.43 16.57 3.76
C THR A 112 4.79 15.89 4.01
N ASP A 113 5.67 16.55 4.77
CA ASP A 113 6.98 15.97 5.13
C ASP A 113 6.86 14.61 5.83
N LYS A 114 5.74 14.38 6.55
CA LYS A 114 5.59 13.23 7.45
C LYS A 114 4.52 12.25 7.02
N ASP A 115 3.49 12.70 6.30
CA ASP A 115 2.36 11.84 5.99
C ASP A 115 1.61 12.24 4.69
N VAL A 116 0.68 11.36 4.32
CA VAL A 116 -0.19 11.50 3.16
C VAL A 116 -1.64 11.59 3.64
N TYR A 117 -2.30 12.69 3.28
CA TYR A 117 -3.71 12.94 3.57
C TYR A 117 -4.50 12.84 2.27
N TRP A 118 -5.76 12.44 2.36
CA TRP A 118 -6.60 12.32 1.17
C TRP A 118 -8.08 12.53 1.47
N LEU A 119 -8.81 12.90 0.43
CA LEU A 119 -10.27 13.00 0.44
C LEU A 119 -10.83 12.51 -0.89
N SER A 120 -11.81 11.60 -0.82
CA SER A 120 -12.59 11.15 -1.98
C SER A 120 -14.05 11.55 -1.84
N GLY A 121 -14.71 11.87 -2.93
CA GLY A 121 -16.13 12.24 -2.93
C GLY A 121 -16.68 12.49 -4.32
N ASP A 122 -17.92 12.96 -4.36
CA ASP A 122 -18.64 13.25 -5.61
C ASP A 122 -18.45 14.69 -6.10
N ASP A 123 -18.05 15.60 -5.20
CA ASP A 123 -17.70 16.99 -5.55
C ASP A 123 -16.51 17.07 -6.50
N ASN A 124 -16.39 18.18 -7.23
CA ASN A 124 -15.24 18.41 -8.10
C ASN A 124 -13.92 18.45 -7.32
N HIS A 125 -12.81 18.22 -8.01
CA HIS A 125 -11.48 18.12 -7.41
C HIS A 125 -11.02 19.38 -6.66
N ILE A 126 -11.42 20.57 -7.10
CA ILE A 126 -11.06 21.84 -6.46
C ILE A 126 -11.75 21.95 -5.10
N ASN A 127 -13.07 21.73 -5.06
CA ASN A 127 -13.85 21.75 -3.83
C ASN A 127 -13.33 20.70 -2.83
N LEU A 128 -13.05 19.48 -3.31
CA LEU A 128 -12.47 18.43 -2.46
C LEU A 128 -11.11 18.85 -1.86
N ALA A 129 -10.28 19.55 -2.63
CA ALA A 129 -9.00 20.05 -2.13
C ALA A 129 -9.20 21.12 -1.05
N GLU A 130 -10.09 22.09 -1.29
CA GLU A 130 -10.42 23.13 -0.30
C GLU A 130 -10.95 22.53 1.00
N TYR A 131 -11.84 21.53 0.92
CA TYR A 131 -12.34 20.83 2.10
C TYR A 131 -11.23 20.07 2.83
N LEU A 132 -10.34 19.40 2.09
CA LEU A 132 -9.22 18.70 2.69
C LEU A 132 -8.26 19.67 3.40
N GLU A 133 -7.90 20.79 2.76
CA GLU A 133 -7.03 21.81 3.33
C GLU A 133 -7.62 22.44 4.60
N ARG A 134 -8.90 22.82 4.57
CA ARG A 134 -9.59 23.35 5.76
C ARG A 134 -9.60 22.36 6.93
N ARG A 135 -9.66 21.06 6.65
CA ARG A 135 -9.54 20.03 7.69
C ARG A 135 -8.13 19.91 8.26
N LEU A 136 -7.12 20.24 7.48
CA LEU A 136 -5.72 20.21 7.89
C LEU A 136 -5.26 21.54 8.51
N GLU A 137 -5.98 22.63 8.28
CA GLU A 137 -5.63 24.00 8.70
C GLU A 137 -5.32 24.13 10.20
N SER A 138 -6.14 23.50 11.06
CA SER A 138 -5.90 23.51 12.50
C SER A 138 -4.59 22.79 12.89
N ALA A 139 -4.24 21.72 12.17
CA ALA A 139 -3.05 20.92 12.44
C ALA A 139 -1.78 21.52 11.81
N LEU A 140 -1.93 22.23 10.69
CA LEU A 140 -0.88 23.08 10.11
C LEU A 140 -0.57 24.26 11.03
N SER A 141 -1.61 24.93 11.54
CA SER A 141 -1.47 26.11 12.41
C SER A 141 -0.86 25.79 13.77
N SER A 142 -1.11 24.58 14.29
CA SER A 142 -0.54 24.11 15.56
C SER A 142 0.89 23.55 15.42
N GLY A 143 1.39 23.39 14.19
CA GLY A 143 2.69 22.75 13.91
C GLY A 143 2.69 21.23 14.07
N GLU A 144 1.52 20.59 14.21
CA GLU A 144 1.40 19.13 14.24
C GLU A 144 1.73 18.51 12.86
N ILE A 145 1.34 19.22 11.79
CA ILE A 145 1.62 18.87 10.42
C ILE A 145 2.54 19.94 9.83
N GLU A 146 3.63 19.50 9.20
CA GLU A 146 4.53 20.38 8.46
C GLU A 146 3.92 20.81 7.13
N ARG A 147 4.59 21.72 6.42
CA ARG A 147 4.09 22.33 5.19
C ARG A 147 3.60 21.28 4.18
N ILE A 148 2.54 21.63 3.44
CA ILE A 148 2.11 20.85 2.27
C ILE A 148 3.16 20.99 1.17
N HIS A 149 3.69 19.87 0.71
CA HIS A 149 4.70 19.81 -0.37
C HIS A 149 4.07 19.64 -1.73
N ASP A 150 3.23 18.61 -1.87
CA ASP A 150 2.59 18.27 -3.13
C ASP A 150 1.10 18.02 -2.93
N ARG A 151 0.33 18.29 -3.98
CA ARG A 151 -1.11 18.07 -4.06
C ARG A 151 -1.42 17.45 -5.40
N HIS A 152 -2.24 16.40 -5.39
CA HIS A 152 -2.63 15.67 -6.58
C HIS A 152 -4.15 15.57 -6.70
N TYR A 153 -4.65 15.84 -7.89
CA TYR A 153 -6.06 15.77 -8.26
C TYR A 153 -6.29 14.56 -9.15
N LEU A 154 -6.87 13.50 -8.59
CA LEU A 154 -6.85 12.18 -9.20
C LEU A 154 -8.24 11.60 -9.38
N TRP A 155 -8.32 10.64 -10.28
CA TRP A 155 -9.36 9.62 -10.31
C TRP A 155 -8.81 8.34 -9.71
N TYR A 156 -9.62 7.64 -8.93
CA TYR A 156 -9.27 6.32 -8.44
C TYR A 156 -10.34 5.29 -8.76
N LYS A 157 -9.91 4.04 -8.93
CA LYS A 157 -10.80 2.87 -9.06
C LYS A 157 -10.18 1.67 -8.37
N ARG A 158 -10.97 0.95 -7.58
CA ARG A 158 -10.61 -0.38 -7.09
C ARG A 158 -11.18 -1.46 -8.01
N GLN A 159 -10.32 -2.35 -8.46
CA GLN A 159 -10.72 -3.50 -9.29
C GLN A 159 -9.96 -4.75 -8.85
N GLY A 160 -10.65 -5.64 -8.12
CA GLY A 160 -10.01 -6.77 -7.47
C GLY A 160 -8.92 -6.30 -6.51
N ASN A 161 -7.68 -6.73 -6.75
CA ASN A 161 -6.53 -6.32 -5.96
C ASN A 161 -5.83 -5.05 -6.47
N ASN A 162 -6.30 -4.45 -7.57
CA ASN A 162 -5.69 -3.25 -8.13
C ASN A 162 -6.31 -1.99 -7.50
N LEU A 163 -5.45 -1.07 -7.07
CA LEU A 163 -5.80 0.34 -6.91
C LEU A 163 -5.24 1.09 -8.12
N ILE A 164 -6.13 1.57 -8.97
CA ILE A 164 -5.79 2.33 -10.17
C ILE A 164 -5.93 3.81 -9.83
N LEU A 165 -4.88 4.60 -10.10
CA LEU A 165 -4.86 6.04 -10.00
C LEU A 165 -4.64 6.65 -11.40
N SER A 166 -5.43 7.65 -11.76
CA SER A 166 -5.31 8.40 -13.01
C SER A 166 -5.31 9.89 -12.71
N GLY A 167 -4.56 10.69 -13.48
CA GLY A 167 -4.59 12.14 -13.39
C GLY A 167 -5.97 12.68 -13.82
N SER A 168 -6.43 13.75 -13.16
CA SER A 168 -7.60 14.51 -13.61
C SER A 168 -7.21 15.62 -14.58
N ASP A 169 -8.19 16.30 -15.16
CA ASP A 169 -7.95 17.49 -16.01
C ASP A 169 -7.34 18.67 -15.22
N THR A 170 -7.47 18.68 -13.89
CA THR A 170 -6.87 19.68 -12.98
C THR A 170 -5.41 19.34 -12.63
N GLU A 171 -4.99 18.09 -12.87
CA GLU A 171 -3.64 17.62 -12.56
C GLU A 171 -2.67 17.97 -13.70
N SER A 172 -1.49 18.50 -13.35
CA SER A 172 -0.45 18.73 -14.35
C SER A 172 0.27 17.41 -14.72
N LYS A 173 0.85 17.36 -15.91
CA LYS A 173 1.62 16.19 -16.36
C LYS A 173 2.83 15.94 -15.48
N GLU A 174 3.49 17.02 -15.08
CA GLU A 174 4.69 17.00 -14.26
C GLU A 174 4.37 16.50 -12.85
N ASP A 175 3.27 16.94 -12.24
CA ASP A 175 2.85 16.51 -10.91
C ASP A 175 2.45 15.03 -10.92
N PHE A 176 1.68 14.60 -11.93
CA PHE A 176 1.29 13.20 -12.07
C PHE A 176 2.51 12.28 -12.26
N ALA A 177 3.48 12.70 -13.07
CA ALA A 177 4.71 11.93 -13.29
C ALA A 177 5.56 11.82 -12.00
N ARG A 178 5.62 12.88 -11.18
CA ARG A 178 6.27 12.81 -9.87
C ARG A 178 5.57 11.84 -8.93
N LEU A 179 4.24 11.89 -8.87
CA LEU A 179 3.44 10.95 -8.08
C LEU A 179 3.68 9.50 -8.52
N GLU A 180 3.67 9.25 -9.83
CA GLU A 180 3.95 7.93 -10.39
C GLU A 180 5.35 7.44 -10.00
N ALA A 181 6.37 8.30 -10.08
CA ALA A 181 7.72 7.96 -9.66
C ALA A 181 7.80 7.60 -8.16
N ILE A 182 7.15 8.38 -7.29
CA ILE A 182 7.07 8.13 -5.85
C ILE A 182 6.35 6.79 -5.57
N GLY A 183 5.19 6.59 -6.19
CA GLY A 183 4.39 5.38 -6.02
C GLY A 183 5.09 4.13 -6.55
N ASN A 184 5.84 4.23 -7.65
CA ASN A 184 6.62 3.10 -8.18
C ASN A 184 7.89 2.82 -7.35
N ALA A 185 8.47 3.83 -6.71
CA ALA A 185 9.61 3.64 -5.81
C ALA A 185 9.23 2.92 -4.52
N ASN A 186 8.05 3.23 -3.94
CA ASN A 186 7.57 2.60 -2.71
C ASN A 186 6.04 2.37 -2.73
N PRO A 187 5.55 1.37 -3.51
CA PRO A 187 4.12 1.18 -3.74
C PRO A 187 3.36 0.75 -2.51
N LEU A 188 4.01 -0.02 -1.62
CA LEU A 188 3.39 -0.51 -0.40
C LEU A 188 3.14 0.61 0.61
N LEU A 189 4.06 1.58 0.69
CA LEU A 189 3.86 2.76 1.54
C LEU A 189 2.63 3.54 1.09
N LEU A 190 2.53 3.86 -0.21
CA LEU A 190 1.38 4.61 -0.72
C LEU A 190 0.07 3.82 -0.58
N LEU A 191 0.08 2.51 -0.87
CA LEU A 191 -1.08 1.64 -0.64
C LEU A 191 -1.52 1.62 0.83
N SER A 192 -0.57 1.66 1.78
CA SER A 192 -0.88 1.67 3.21
C SER A 192 -1.63 2.93 3.65
N LYS A 193 -1.28 4.08 3.06
CA LYS A 193 -1.92 5.37 3.33
C LYS A 193 -3.29 5.47 2.66
N LEU A 194 -3.44 4.86 1.47
CA LEU A 194 -4.66 4.85 0.68
C LEU A 194 -5.57 3.63 0.93
N LYS A 195 -5.27 2.81 1.95
CA LYS A 195 -6.03 1.58 2.24
C LYS A 195 -7.51 1.82 2.55
N GLY A 196 -7.86 3.03 3.00
CA GLY A 196 -9.23 3.42 3.33
C GLY A 196 -10.10 3.75 2.12
N LEU A 197 -9.53 3.91 0.93
CA LEU A 197 -10.30 4.07 -0.30
C LEU A 197 -11.12 2.79 -0.54
N LYS A 198 -12.41 2.93 -0.80
CA LYS A 198 -13.31 1.81 -1.14
C LYS A 198 -13.75 1.91 -2.59
#